data_AF-A0A2D8MJB6-F1
#
_entry.id   AF-A0A2D8MJB6-F1
#
_cell.length_a   1.000
_cell.length_b   1.000
_cell.length_c   1.000
_cell.angle_alpha   90.00
_cell.angle_beta   90.00
_cell.angle_gamma   90.00
#
_symmetry.space_group_name_H-M   'P 1'
#
loop_
_entity.id
_entity.type
_entity.pdbx_description
1 polymer ?
#
loop_
_entity_poly.entity_id
_entity_poly.type
_entity_poly.pdbx_seq_one_letter_code
_entity_poly.pdbx_strand_id
1 'polypeptide(L)'
;MTVAKMRRGQCLCGRVSVAIPASKVEVGVCHCDTCRQWCSGPWMAIQSPEATIEGETLEVFRSSAFAERGFCARCGSAIFHRLQDGPELAVSAGLFKPDDFSLSFQICNDRKPAFYSISEETPVMTSRQLALRWVPKLLGRRLLKIAGLRD
;
A
#
# COMPACT_ATOMS: atom_id res chain seq x y z
N MET A 1 -4.92 13.84 -26.17
CA MET A 1 -4.84 13.25 -24.81
C MET A 1 -3.48 12.60 -24.68
N THR A 2 -2.58 13.18 -23.89
CA THR A 2 -1.23 12.64 -23.71
C THR A 2 -1.30 11.44 -22.78
N VAL A 3 -0.87 10.26 -23.24
CA VAL A 3 -0.79 9.07 -22.38
C VAL A 3 0.19 9.38 -21.26
N ALA A 4 -0.24 9.26 -20.01
CA ALA A 4 0.63 9.46 -18.86
C ALA A 4 1.80 8.48 -18.94
N LYS A 5 3.02 8.97 -18.78
CA LYS A 5 4.21 8.10 -18.71
C LYS A 5 4.04 7.15 -17.53
N MET A 6 4.21 5.86 -17.76
CA MET A 6 4.09 4.82 -16.73
C MET A 6 5.48 4.34 -16.27
N ARG A 7 5.61 4.07 -14.98
CA ARG A 7 6.75 3.38 -14.37
C ARG A 7 6.37 1.92 -14.16
N ARG A 8 7.27 1.01 -14.52
CA ARG A 8 7.08 -0.44 -14.37
C ARG A 8 7.94 -0.98 -13.23
N GLY A 9 7.37 -1.93 -12.51
CA GLY A 9 8.01 -2.70 -11.46
C GLY A 9 7.58 -4.16 -11.55
N GLN A 10 8.25 -5.02 -10.81
CA GLN A 10 7.96 -6.45 -10.81
C GLN A 10 8.31 -7.10 -9.47
N CYS A 11 7.69 -8.25 -9.19
CA CYS A 11 8.09 -9.06 -8.04
C CYS A 11 9.51 -9.63 -8.23
N LEU A 12 10.09 -10.17 -7.14
CA LEU A 12 11.46 -10.69 -7.14
C LEU A 12 11.71 -11.73 -8.25
N CYS A 13 10.71 -12.54 -8.58
CA CYS A 13 10.84 -13.55 -9.62
C CYS A 13 10.32 -13.15 -11.01
N GLY A 14 9.88 -11.90 -11.18
CA GLY A 14 9.43 -11.33 -12.45
C GLY A 14 8.03 -11.77 -12.92
N ARG A 15 7.33 -12.65 -12.19
CA ARG A 15 6.03 -13.21 -12.62
C ARG A 15 4.81 -12.35 -12.30
N VAL A 16 4.99 -11.30 -11.50
CA VAL A 16 3.96 -10.28 -11.26
C VAL A 16 4.56 -8.95 -11.68
N SER A 17 3.88 -8.28 -12.61
CA SER A 17 4.23 -6.95 -13.10
C SER A 17 3.28 -5.91 -12.53
N VAL A 18 3.81 -4.73 -12.23
CA VAL A 18 3.06 -3.59 -11.74
C VAL A 18 3.42 -2.36 -12.57
N ALA A 19 2.42 -1.57 -12.97
CA ALA A 19 2.66 -0.25 -13.55
C ALA A 19 1.90 0.84 -12.78
N ILE A 20 2.56 1.96 -12.52
CA ILE A 20 1.99 3.15 -11.89
C ILE A 20 2.32 4.40 -12.71
N PRO A 21 1.56 5.50 -12.60
CA PRO A 21 1.96 6.77 -13.21
C PRO A 21 3.35 7.19 -12.73
N ALA A 22 4.23 7.58 -13.66
CA ALA A 22 5.61 7.94 -13.34
C ALA A 22 5.75 9.15 -12.42
N SER A 23 4.70 9.96 -12.28
CA SER A 23 4.60 11.07 -11.33
C SER A 23 4.43 10.64 -9.87
N LYS A 24 4.12 9.37 -9.60
CA LYS A 24 4.01 8.83 -8.24
C LYS A 24 5.41 8.51 -7.71
N VAL A 25 5.98 9.44 -6.97
CA VAL A 25 7.34 9.34 -6.40
C VAL A 25 7.38 9.32 -4.88
N GLU A 26 6.23 9.57 -4.23
CA GLU A 26 6.12 9.61 -2.78
C GLU A 26 5.94 8.22 -2.19
N VAL A 27 6.82 7.85 -1.26
CA VAL A 27 6.77 6.61 -0.50
C VAL A 27 6.30 6.92 0.92
N GLY A 28 5.25 6.22 1.34
CA GLY A 28 4.81 6.19 2.73
C GLY A 28 5.31 4.92 3.44
N VAL A 29 5.52 5.01 4.74
CA VAL A 29 5.89 3.85 5.57
C VAL A 29 4.81 3.53 6.59
N CYS A 30 4.47 2.25 6.73
CA CYS A 30 3.58 1.76 7.79
C CYS A 30 4.31 0.80 8.74
N HIS A 31 4.19 1.07 10.05
CA HIS A 31 4.83 0.28 11.11
C HIS A 31 3.85 -0.63 11.88
N CYS A 32 2.61 -0.80 11.42
CA CYS A 32 1.63 -1.63 12.13
C CYS A 32 2.03 -3.11 12.18
N ASP A 33 1.46 -3.85 13.13
CA ASP A 33 1.81 -5.26 13.38
C ASP A 33 1.65 -6.12 12.12
N THR A 34 0.56 -5.93 11.37
CA THR A 34 0.32 -6.64 10.11
C THR A 34 1.39 -6.35 9.05
N CYS A 35 1.82 -5.09 8.91
CA CYS A 35 2.87 -4.73 7.95
C CYS A 35 4.21 -5.34 8.38
N ARG A 36 4.52 -5.33 9.69
CA ARG A 36 5.73 -5.97 10.23
C ARG A 36 5.75 -7.47 10.00
N GLN A 37 4.62 -8.15 10.23
CA GLN A 37 4.49 -9.58 9.96
C GLN A 37 4.60 -9.89 8.46
N TRP A 38 3.99 -9.06 7.60
CA TRP A 38 3.94 -9.32 6.17
C TRP A 38 5.26 -9.08 5.45
N CYS A 39 6.05 -8.10 5.92
CA CYS A 39 7.28 -7.67 5.24
C CYS A 39 8.55 -7.93 6.05
N SER A 40 8.46 -8.61 7.21
CA SER A 40 9.56 -8.74 8.18
C SER A 40 10.17 -7.39 8.57
N GLY A 41 9.36 -6.32 8.56
CA GLY A 41 9.81 -4.95 8.67
C GLY A 41 8.70 -3.95 8.35
N PRO A 42 8.98 -2.65 8.40
CA PRO A 42 8.00 -1.66 7.97
C PRO A 42 7.62 -1.87 6.49
N TRP A 43 6.36 -1.63 6.14
CA TRP A 43 5.94 -1.71 4.74
C TRP A 43 6.05 -0.33 4.09
N MET A 44 6.90 -0.23 3.06
CA MET A 44 7.10 0.96 2.23
C MET A 44 6.23 0.85 0.98
N ALA A 45 5.34 1.83 0.77
CA ALA A 45 4.33 1.75 -0.28
C ALA A 45 4.06 3.10 -0.95
N ILE A 46 3.61 3.02 -2.20
CA ILE A 46 3.21 4.15 -3.04
C ILE A 46 1.70 4.09 -3.25
N GLN A 47 1.00 5.19 -2.97
CA GLN A 47 -0.44 5.29 -3.23
C GLN A 47 -0.70 5.54 -4.71
N SER A 48 -1.32 4.57 -5.39
CA SER A 48 -1.71 4.69 -6.79
C SER A 48 -2.99 3.88 -7.06
N PRO A 49 -4.17 4.51 -6.91
CA PRO A 49 -5.45 3.97 -7.39
C PRO A 49 -5.44 3.57 -8.88
N GLU A 50 -4.54 4.17 -9.65
CA GLU A 50 -4.40 4.00 -11.10
C GLU A 50 -3.44 2.84 -11.47
N ALA A 51 -2.92 2.11 -10.47
CA ALA A 51 -1.96 1.04 -10.71
C ALA A 51 -2.60 -0.12 -11.49
N THR A 52 -1.87 -0.64 -12.48
CA THR A 52 -2.20 -1.92 -13.11
C THR A 52 -1.29 -3.01 -12.55
N ILE A 53 -1.87 -4.17 -12.22
CA ILE A 53 -1.19 -5.29 -11.56
C ILE A 53 -1.62 -6.57 -12.26
N GLU A 54 -0.66 -7.30 -12.81
CA GLU A 54 -0.90 -8.49 -13.62
C GLU A 54 0.14 -9.57 -13.32
N GLY A 55 -0.26 -10.85 -13.40
CA GLY A 55 0.66 -11.96 -13.27
C GLY A 55 -0.02 -13.24 -12.79
N GLU A 56 0.35 -14.37 -13.39
CA GLU A 56 -0.25 -15.69 -13.10
C GLU A 56 -0.03 -16.19 -11.67
N THR A 57 0.95 -15.61 -10.97
CA THR A 57 1.29 -15.98 -9.59
C THR A 57 0.79 -14.96 -8.57
N LEU A 58 -0.01 -13.98 -9.00
CA LEU A 58 -0.61 -13.01 -8.10
C LEU A 58 -1.75 -13.68 -7.34
N GLU A 59 -1.60 -13.77 -6.02
CA GLU A 59 -2.65 -14.23 -5.12
C GLU A 59 -3.12 -13.07 -4.24
N VAL A 60 -4.41 -13.08 -3.88
CA VAL A 60 -5.04 -12.04 -3.07
C VAL A 60 -5.75 -12.68 -1.90
N PHE A 61 -5.52 -12.18 -0.70
CA PHE A 61 -6.25 -12.61 0.48
C PHE A 61 -6.83 -11.43 1.26
N ARG A 62 -7.91 -11.69 1.98
CA ARG A 62 -8.54 -10.74 2.88
C ARG A 62 -7.73 -10.60 4.16
N SER A 63 -6.95 -9.53 4.26
CA SER A 63 -6.09 -9.26 5.42
C SER A 63 -6.81 -8.62 6.61
N SER A 64 -8.03 -8.09 6.42
CA SER A 64 -8.88 -7.58 7.49
C SER A 64 -10.35 -7.48 7.05
N ALA A 65 -11.22 -6.98 7.94
CA ALA A 65 -12.61 -6.69 7.61
C ALA A 65 -12.78 -5.64 6.47
N PHE A 66 -11.79 -4.78 6.23
CA PHE A 66 -11.90 -3.67 5.28
C PHE A 66 -10.86 -3.70 4.16
N ALA A 67 -9.85 -4.59 4.24
CA ALA A 67 -8.69 -4.54 3.35
C ALA A 67 -8.24 -5.92 2.85
N GLU A 68 -7.65 -5.91 1.67
CA GLU A 68 -7.05 -7.06 1.00
C GLU A 68 -5.58 -6.78 0.69
N ARG A 69 -4.79 -7.84 0.59
CA ARG A 69 -3.39 -7.78 0.22
C ARG A 69 -3.11 -8.76 -0.91
N GLY A 70 -2.35 -8.30 -1.89
CA GLY A 70 -1.84 -9.12 -2.98
C GLY A 70 -0.38 -9.46 -2.78
N PHE A 71 0.00 -10.70 -3.05
CA PHE A 71 1.39 -11.18 -2.99
C PHE A 71 1.69 -12.12 -4.16
N CYS A 72 2.98 -12.30 -4.48
CA CYS A 72 3.38 -13.32 -5.45
C CYS A 72 3.51 -14.68 -4.75
N ALA A 73 2.66 -15.64 -5.11
CA ALA A 73 2.66 -16.99 -4.54
C ALA A 73 3.95 -17.78 -4.82
N ARG A 74 4.72 -17.38 -5.83
CA ARG A 74 5.99 -18.05 -6.18
C ARG A 74 7.18 -17.57 -5.35
N CYS A 75 7.29 -16.27 -5.09
CA CYS A 75 8.47 -15.70 -4.43
C CYS A 75 8.17 -14.94 -3.14
N GLY A 76 6.91 -14.89 -2.69
CA GLY A 76 6.50 -14.25 -1.44
C GLY A 76 6.50 -12.72 -1.47
N SER A 77 6.91 -12.07 -2.57
CA SER A 77 6.94 -10.59 -2.63
C SER A 77 5.56 -10.00 -2.34
N ALA A 78 5.51 -9.09 -1.37
CA ALA A 78 4.34 -8.24 -1.13
C ALA A 78 4.11 -7.33 -2.36
N ILE A 79 2.90 -7.35 -2.93
CA ILE A 79 2.59 -6.58 -4.15
C ILE A 79 1.77 -5.34 -3.82
N PHE A 80 0.61 -5.50 -3.18
CA PHE A 80 -0.29 -4.38 -2.91
C PHE A 80 -1.13 -4.56 -1.64
N HIS A 81 -1.66 -3.45 -1.14
CA HIS A 81 -2.77 -3.38 -0.20
C HIS A 81 -3.88 -2.52 -0.80
N ARG A 82 -5.13 -2.96 -0.71
CA ARG A 82 -6.30 -2.17 -1.13
C ARG A 82 -7.42 -2.21 -0.11
N LEU A 83 -8.22 -1.15 -0.06
CA LEU A 83 -9.48 -1.13 0.68
C LEU A 83 -10.59 -1.76 -0.18
N GLN A 84 -11.47 -2.56 0.43
CA GLN A 84 -12.56 -3.25 -0.30
C GLN A 84 -13.66 -2.29 -0.79
N ASP A 85 -13.89 -1.20 -0.06
CA ASP A 85 -15.01 -0.27 -0.30
C ASP A 85 -14.51 1.13 -0.70
N GLY A 86 -13.36 1.23 -1.37
CA GLY A 86 -12.76 2.50 -1.77
C GLY A 86 -11.73 2.39 -2.89
N PRO A 87 -11.32 3.53 -3.48
CA PRO A 87 -10.35 3.56 -4.57
C PRO A 87 -8.91 3.36 -4.11
N GLU A 88 -8.66 3.32 -2.79
CA GLU A 88 -7.30 3.27 -2.27
C GLU A 88 -6.60 1.96 -2.63
N LEU A 89 -5.52 2.10 -3.40
CA LEU A 89 -4.60 1.05 -3.76
C LEU A 89 -3.18 1.55 -3.50
N ALA A 90 -2.44 0.80 -2.70
CA ALA A 90 -1.05 1.06 -2.43
C ALA A 90 -0.21 -0.12 -2.90
N VAL A 91 0.87 0.14 -3.65
CA VAL A 91 1.79 -0.88 -4.15
C VAL A 91 3.12 -0.81 -3.43
N SER A 92 3.79 -1.96 -3.25
CA SER A 92 5.10 -2.00 -2.59
C SER A 92 6.13 -1.20 -3.38
N ALA A 93 6.81 -0.26 -2.73
CA ALA A 93 7.81 0.60 -3.38
C ALA A 93 9.02 -0.19 -3.93
N GLY A 94 9.40 -1.27 -3.24
CA GLY A 94 10.54 -2.13 -3.62
C GLY A 94 10.34 -2.95 -4.90
N LEU A 95 9.18 -2.88 -5.55
CA LEU A 95 8.96 -3.51 -6.87
C LEU A 95 9.61 -2.70 -8.00
N PHE A 96 9.95 -1.43 -7.75
CA PHE A 96 10.43 -0.49 -8.74
C PHE A 96 11.89 -0.11 -8.50
N LYS A 97 12.53 0.46 -9.53
CA LYS A 97 13.80 1.18 -9.32
C LYS A 97 13.54 2.46 -8.52
N PRO A 98 14.33 2.73 -7.46
CA PRO A 98 14.04 3.79 -6.49
C PRO A 98 14.62 5.17 -6.85
N ASP A 99 15.17 5.35 -8.05
CA ASP A 99 16.08 6.46 -8.42
C ASP A 99 15.58 7.89 -8.11
N ASP A 100 14.27 8.11 -8.02
CA ASP A 100 13.63 9.41 -7.76
C ASP A 100 12.55 9.36 -6.67
N PHE A 101 12.50 8.29 -5.88
CA PHE A 101 11.53 8.17 -4.79
C PHE A 101 11.98 8.94 -3.55
N SER A 102 11.02 9.56 -2.87
CA SER A 102 11.25 10.25 -1.60
C SER A 102 10.30 9.72 -0.53
N LEU A 103 10.82 9.56 0.69
CA LEU A 103 9.98 9.25 1.83
C LEU A 103 9.16 10.49 2.22
N SER A 104 7.84 10.38 2.23
CA SER A 104 6.94 11.52 2.43
C SER A 104 6.21 11.50 3.77
N PHE A 105 5.94 10.33 4.37
CA PHE A 105 5.28 10.21 5.67
C PHE A 105 5.45 8.82 6.30
N GLN A 106 5.21 8.75 7.61
CA GLN A 106 5.19 7.50 8.38
C GLN A 106 3.88 7.38 9.17
N ILE A 107 3.28 6.19 9.19
CA ILE A 107 2.05 5.88 9.93
C ILE A 107 2.23 4.72 10.90
N CYS A 108 1.41 4.72 11.95
CA CYS A 108 1.52 3.80 13.09
C CYS A 108 2.89 3.88 13.78
N ASN A 109 3.50 5.07 13.86
CA ASN A 109 4.84 5.27 14.40
C ASN A 109 4.97 4.84 15.87
N ASP A 110 3.89 4.90 16.64
CA ASP A 110 3.76 4.35 17.99
C ASP A 110 3.95 2.82 18.06
N ARG A 111 3.88 2.12 16.92
CA ARG A 111 4.12 0.68 16.78
C ARG A 111 5.49 0.34 16.20
N LYS A 112 6.35 1.35 15.96
CA LYS A 112 7.70 1.16 15.44
C LYS A 112 8.58 0.48 16.52
N PRO A 113 9.12 -0.72 16.26
CA PRO A 113 10.05 -1.38 17.16
C PRO A 113 11.33 -0.57 17.40
N ALA A 114 11.98 -0.83 18.53
CA ALA A 114 13.21 -0.15 18.92
C ALA A 114 14.44 -0.58 18.11
N PHE A 115 14.42 -1.74 17.46
CA PHE A 115 15.57 -2.29 16.74
C PHE A 115 15.80 -1.68 15.34
N TYR A 116 15.00 -0.68 14.92
CA TYR A 116 15.29 0.11 13.71
C TYR A 116 14.82 1.58 13.81
N SER A 117 15.46 2.43 13.03
CA SER A 117 15.14 3.86 12.87
C SER A 117 15.10 4.24 11.40
N ILE A 118 14.22 5.18 11.06
CA ILE A 118 14.18 5.90 9.79
C ILE A 118 14.67 7.31 10.10
N SER A 119 15.77 7.71 9.47
CA SER A 119 16.45 8.99 9.76
C SER A 119 15.77 10.19 9.13
N GLU A 120 15.00 9.97 8.07
CA GLU A 120 14.32 11.00 7.31
C GLU A 120 13.24 11.68 8.16
N GLU A 121 13.37 13.00 8.30
CA GLU A 121 12.36 13.82 8.94
C GLU A 121 11.10 13.88 8.08
N THR A 122 10.01 13.34 8.59
CA THR A 122 8.74 13.25 7.87
C THR A 122 7.58 13.41 8.83
N PRO A 123 6.40 13.84 8.35
CA PRO A 123 5.18 13.76 9.14
C PRO A 123 4.93 12.33 9.63
N VAL A 124 4.77 12.20 10.95
CA VAL A 124 4.45 10.92 11.62
C VAL A 124 3.02 10.91 12.11
N MET A 125 2.38 9.75 12.06
CA MET A 125 1.04 9.52 12.61
C MET A 125 1.04 8.30 13.52
N THR A 126 0.41 8.41 14.68
CA THR A 126 0.13 7.28 15.56
C THR A 126 -1.03 6.43 15.02
N SER A 127 -1.12 5.18 15.48
CA SER A 127 -2.20 4.26 15.14
C SER A 127 -3.57 4.85 15.51
N ARG A 128 -3.65 5.58 16.64
CA ARG A 128 -4.87 6.27 17.08
C ARG A 128 -5.26 7.40 16.12
N GLN A 129 -4.32 8.27 15.75
CA GLN A 129 -4.58 9.35 14.80
C GLN A 129 -5.01 8.80 13.44
N LEU A 130 -4.39 7.71 12.98
CA LEU A 130 -4.77 7.03 11.75
C LEU A 130 -6.19 6.49 11.82
N ALA A 131 -6.54 5.82 12.92
CA ALA A 131 -7.88 5.29 13.14
C ALA A 131 -8.93 6.41 13.14
N LEU A 132 -8.71 7.50 13.87
CA LEU A 132 -9.61 8.65 13.89
C LEU A 132 -9.83 9.25 12.49
N ARG A 133 -8.79 9.26 11.64
CA ARG A 133 -8.87 9.76 10.27
C ARG A 133 -9.62 8.82 9.32
N TRP A 134 -9.48 7.50 9.49
CA TRP A 134 -9.93 6.51 8.50
C TRP A 134 -11.18 5.73 8.90
N VAL A 135 -11.34 5.37 10.17
CA VAL A 135 -12.48 4.55 10.64
C VAL A 135 -13.83 5.17 10.28
N PRO A 136 -14.08 6.48 10.47
CA PRO A 136 -15.36 7.09 10.05
C PRO A 136 -15.63 6.94 8.55
N LYS A 137 -14.59 7.08 7.72
CA LYS A 137 -14.70 6.92 6.26
C LYS A 137 -15.02 5.47 5.88
N LEU A 138 -14.33 4.52 6.50
CA LEU A 138 -14.53 3.09 6.24
C LEU A 138 -15.94 2.64 6.63
N LEU A 139 -16.41 3.06 7.81
CA LEU A 139 -17.76 2.75 8.27
C LEU A 139 -18.82 3.40 7.39
N GLY A 140 -18.67 4.69 7.06
CA GLY A 140 -19.60 5.39 6.18
C GLY A 140 -19.70 4.75 4.79
N ARG A 141 -18.56 4.40 4.18
CA ARG A 141 -18.52 3.72 2.88
C ARG A 141 -19.18 2.34 2.91
N ARG A 142 -18.94 1.57 3.97
CA ARG A 142 -19.54 0.26 4.14
C ARG A 142 -21.05 0.34 4.34
N LEU A 143 -21.52 1.33 5.11
CA LEU A 143 -22.96 1.60 5.27
C LEU A 143 -23.62 1.98 3.95
N LEU A 144 -23.02 2.90 3.18
CA LEU A 144 -23.54 3.28 1.86
C LEU A 144 -23.63 2.07 0.91
N LYS A 145 -22.63 1.19 0.93
CA LYS A 145 -22.64 -0.04 0.12
C LYS A 145 -23.73 -1.02 0.55
N ILE A 146 -23.93 -1.23 1.85
CA ILE A 146 -25.01 -2.07 2.38
C ILE A 146 -26.39 -1.49 2.03
N ALA A 147 -26.52 -0.17 2.05
CA ALA A 147 -27.76 0.52 1.69
C ALA A 147 -28.03 0.61 0.18
N GLY A 148 -27.13 0.12 -0.68
CA GLY A 148 -27.27 0.22 -2.14
C GLY A 148 -27.15 1.65 -2.68
N LEU A 149 -26.52 2.56 -1.94
CA LEU A 149 -26.42 4.00 -2.25
C LEU A 149 -25.11 4.38 -2.98
N ARG A 150 -24.50 3.43 -3.69
CA ARG A 150 -23.32 3.63 -4.52
C ARG A 150 -23.48 2.86 -5.83
N ASP A 151 -23.31 3.57 -6.94
CA ASP A 151 -23.19 3.02 -8.30
C ASP A 151 -21.89 2.22 -8.46
#